data_AF-A0AA37PEI1-F1
#
_entry.id   AF-A0AA37PEI1-F1
#
_cell.length_a   1.000
_cell.length_b   1.000
_cell.length_c   1.000
_cell.angle_alpha   90.00
_cell.angle_beta   90.00
_cell.angle_gamma   90.00
#
_symmetry.space_group_name_H-M   'P 1'
#
loop_
_entity.id
_entity.type
_entity.pdbx_description
1 polymer ?
#
loop_
_entity_poly.entity_id
_entity_poly.type
_entity_poly.pdbx_seq_one_letter_code
_entity_poly.pdbx_strand_id
1 'polypeptide(L)'
;MAAACLVGMTFRGLLGEVASHGALIIATGPAYVDPKTYVAPPGNPLNQASGQNPGALTAAIDWVQANAGKGDWKHIDASRIGAWGQSCGGLEAYTAGLNDGRVTHFGIFNSGQLNETASKAIAGNLKKPVFYTLGGPTDVAFDNVRTSPSSGLTCNVLTFDQGEMDYSNVPTGTPAWKGNHDLGHSAAFDAPNGGIPAMVGTQIMKWVLRGDESAKAWFTGDAPKTIGFKDVVFKDLDNLQVTPI
;
A
#
# COMPACT_ATOMS: atom_id res chain seq x y z
N MET A 1 -5.03 6.99 1.53
CA MET A 1 -5.67 6.06 2.50
C MET A 1 -4.77 4.86 2.70
N ALA A 2 -4.62 4.38 3.93
CA ALA A 2 -3.83 3.20 4.24
C ALA A 2 -4.66 2.19 5.05
N ALA A 3 -4.81 0.97 4.54
CA ALA A 3 -5.49 -0.12 5.25
C ALA A 3 -4.49 -1.01 6.00
N ALA A 4 -4.93 -1.43 7.18
CA ALA A 4 -4.20 -2.28 8.10
C ALA A 4 -5.19 -3.23 8.80
N CYS A 5 -5.22 -4.49 8.38
CA CYS A 5 -6.11 -5.52 8.92
C CYS A 5 -5.74 -5.98 10.35
N LEU A 6 -4.59 -5.56 10.89
CA LEU A 6 -4.17 -5.92 12.24
C LEU A 6 -4.26 -4.72 13.17
N VAL A 7 -3.38 -3.73 13.03
CA VAL A 7 -3.41 -2.51 13.83
C VAL A 7 -2.91 -1.35 12.97
N GLY A 8 -3.72 -0.29 12.85
CA GLY A 8 -3.41 0.86 12.00
C GLY A 8 -2.10 1.55 12.37
N MET A 9 -1.78 1.60 13.67
CA MET A 9 -0.56 2.25 14.16
C MET A 9 0.69 1.35 14.23
N THR A 10 0.63 0.08 13.83
CA THR A 10 1.84 -0.70 13.52
C THR A 10 2.57 -0.09 12.32
N PHE A 11 1.86 0.65 11.47
CA PHE A 11 2.41 1.35 10.31
C PHE A 11 2.85 2.78 10.61
N ARG A 12 2.87 3.21 11.89
CA ARG A 12 3.13 4.62 12.25
C ARG A 12 4.40 5.18 11.63
N GLY A 13 5.48 4.41 11.55
CA GLY A 13 6.73 4.84 10.91
C GLY A 13 6.51 5.24 9.44
N LEU A 14 5.88 4.36 8.65
CA LEU A 14 5.49 4.65 7.27
C LEU A 14 4.57 5.87 7.19
N LEU A 15 3.47 5.85 7.95
CA LEU A 15 2.43 6.86 7.84
C LEU A 15 2.95 8.23 8.28
N GLY A 16 3.70 8.28 9.37
CA GLY A 16 4.31 9.51 9.87
C GLY A 16 5.33 10.08 8.89
N GLU A 17 6.20 9.23 8.33
CA GLU A 17 7.18 9.65 7.32
C GLU A 17 6.45 10.26 6.11
N VAL A 18 5.55 9.53 5.47
CA VAL A 18 4.85 10.00 4.26
C VAL A 18 4.02 11.26 4.55
N ALA A 19 3.37 11.34 5.72
CA ALA A 19 2.62 12.54 6.12
C ALA A 19 3.52 13.76 6.31
N SER A 20 4.75 13.57 6.81
CA SER A 20 5.71 14.67 7.04
C SER A 20 6.12 15.39 5.75
N HIS A 21 5.94 14.75 4.59
CA HIS A 21 6.23 15.33 3.27
C HIS A 21 5.00 16.00 2.61
N GLY A 22 3.90 16.17 3.34
CA GLY A 22 2.74 16.96 2.91
C GLY A 22 1.53 16.14 2.43
N ALA A 23 1.40 14.88 2.83
CA ALA A 23 0.22 14.07 2.56
C ALA A 23 -0.71 13.99 3.78
N LEU A 24 -2.03 14.00 3.54
CA LEU A 24 -3.00 13.53 4.52
C LEU A 24 -3.12 12.00 4.43
N ILE A 25 -2.98 11.34 5.57
CA ILE A 25 -3.12 9.89 5.67
C ILE A 25 -4.20 9.55 6.68
N ILE A 26 -5.19 8.78 6.23
CA ILE A 26 -6.21 8.17 7.08
C ILE A 26 -5.91 6.66 7.11
N ALA A 27 -5.62 6.15 8.31
CA ALA A 27 -5.46 4.74 8.59
C ALA A 27 -6.78 4.17 9.11
N THR A 28 -7.29 3.11 8.49
CA THR A 28 -8.64 2.57 8.78
C THR A 28 -8.63 1.41 9.76
N GLY A 29 -7.46 1.04 10.28
CA GLY A 29 -7.29 0.06 11.36
C GLY A 29 -7.36 0.71 12.75
N PRO A 30 -7.54 -0.09 13.81
CA PRO A 30 -7.65 0.39 15.17
C PRO A 30 -6.40 1.15 15.61
N ALA A 31 -6.62 2.28 16.26
CA ALA A 31 -5.63 3.07 16.95
C ALA A 31 -5.21 2.35 18.24
N TYR A 32 -4.41 1.29 18.14
CA TYR A 32 -3.98 0.51 19.31
C TYR A 32 -3.15 1.34 20.30
N VAL A 33 -2.56 2.47 19.90
CA VAL A 33 -1.81 3.37 20.79
C VAL A 33 -2.63 4.59 21.18
N ASP A 34 -2.36 5.17 22.35
CA ASP A 34 -3.05 6.37 22.78
C ASP A 34 -2.75 7.55 21.82
N PRO A 35 -3.77 8.22 21.25
CA PRO A 35 -3.57 9.22 20.20
C PRO A 35 -2.97 10.55 20.69
N LYS A 36 -2.85 10.76 22.01
CA LYS A 36 -2.29 11.98 22.61
C LYS A 36 -0.85 11.78 23.07
N THR A 37 -0.57 10.64 23.69
CA THR A 37 0.71 10.28 24.28
C THR A 37 1.57 9.42 23.35
N TYR A 38 0.95 8.81 22.32
CA TYR A 38 1.60 7.90 21.38
C TYR A 38 2.25 6.68 22.04
N VAL A 39 1.82 6.33 23.25
CA VAL A 39 2.29 5.15 23.99
C VAL A 39 1.38 3.97 23.69
N ALA A 40 1.97 2.83 23.34
CA ALA A 40 1.24 1.58 23.19
C ALA A 40 0.81 1.06 24.57
N PRO A 41 -0.48 0.72 24.77
CA PRO A 41 -0.94 0.10 26.00
C PRO A 41 -0.26 -1.28 26.16
N PRO A 42 -0.03 -1.72 27.40
CA PRO A 42 0.49 -3.07 27.66
C PRO A 42 -0.51 -4.12 27.13
N GLY A 43 -0.02 -5.07 26.34
CA GLY A 43 -0.85 -6.13 25.75
C GLY A 43 -0.42 -6.51 24.33
N ASN A 44 -1.08 -7.52 23.76
CA ASN A 44 -0.85 -7.91 22.37
C ASN A 44 -1.74 -7.06 21.42
N PRO A 45 -1.16 -6.28 20.48
CA PRO A 45 -1.91 -5.51 19.49
C PRO A 45 -2.89 -6.34 18.66
N LEU A 46 -2.58 -7.62 18.44
CA LEU A 46 -3.44 -8.55 17.72
C LEU A 46 -4.81 -8.74 18.39
N ASN A 47 -4.93 -8.48 19.69
CA ASN A 47 -6.21 -8.59 20.41
C ASN A 47 -7.21 -7.50 20.03
N GLN A 48 -6.74 -6.39 19.44
CA GLN A 48 -7.60 -5.34 18.92
C GLN A 48 -7.78 -5.42 17.40
N ALA A 49 -7.18 -6.42 16.74
CA ALA A 49 -7.27 -6.54 15.29
C ALA A 49 -8.71 -6.71 14.83
N SER A 50 -9.16 -5.77 13.99
CA SER A 50 -10.39 -5.92 13.22
C SER A 50 -10.04 -6.61 11.92
N GLY A 51 -10.79 -7.66 11.54
CA GLY A 51 -10.66 -8.27 10.22
C GLY A 51 -10.85 -7.27 9.08
N GLN A 52 -10.70 -7.74 7.84
CA GLN A 52 -10.73 -6.87 6.66
C GLN A 52 -11.99 -6.01 6.60
N ASN A 53 -11.83 -4.70 6.38
CA ASN A 53 -12.96 -3.77 6.25
C ASN A 53 -12.69 -2.76 5.13
N PRO A 54 -12.83 -3.18 3.85
CA PRO A 54 -12.68 -2.27 2.72
C PRO A 54 -13.69 -1.12 2.76
N GLY A 55 -14.84 -1.29 3.42
CA GLY A 55 -15.83 -0.24 3.65
C GLY A 55 -15.30 0.93 4.49
N ALA A 56 -14.34 0.69 5.37
CA ALA A 56 -13.69 1.76 6.12
C ALA A 56 -12.78 2.62 5.23
N LEU A 57 -12.10 2.02 4.25
CA LEU A 57 -11.34 2.76 3.23
C LEU A 57 -12.27 3.65 2.40
N THR A 58 -13.39 3.12 1.92
CA THR A 58 -14.35 3.92 1.15
C THR A 58 -14.96 5.04 2.00
N ALA A 59 -15.28 4.79 3.27
CA ALA A 59 -15.75 5.84 4.18
C ALA A 59 -14.69 6.94 4.43
N ALA A 60 -13.40 6.59 4.50
CA ALA A 60 -12.33 7.57 4.59
C ALA A 60 -12.23 8.44 3.32
N ILE A 61 -12.45 7.85 2.15
CA ILE A 61 -12.53 8.58 0.87
C ILE A 61 -13.74 9.52 0.87
N ASP A 62 -14.92 9.04 1.30
CA ASP A 62 -16.12 9.86 1.42
C ASP A 62 -15.90 11.07 2.34
N TRP A 63 -15.23 10.85 3.47
CA TRP A 63 -14.88 11.92 4.40
C TRP A 63 -13.97 12.96 3.75
N VAL A 64 -12.94 12.55 3.00
CA VAL A 64 -12.06 13.51 2.30
C VAL A 64 -12.85 14.31 1.27
N GLN A 65 -13.71 13.66 0.48
CA GLN A 65 -14.56 14.36 -0.50
C GLN A 65 -15.48 15.39 0.16
N ALA A 66 -16.02 15.06 1.34
CA ALA A 66 -16.93 15.95 2.06
C ALA A 66 -16.21 17.16 2.70
N ASN A 67 -14.94 17.01 3.11
CA ASN A 67 -14.25 17.99 3.97
C ASN A 67 -13.12 18.76 3.28
N ALA A 68 -12.49 18.19 2.25
CA ALA A 68 -11.39 18.83 1.54
C ALA A 68 -11.76 20.24 1.04
N GLY A 69 -10.83 21.18 1.18
CA GLY A 69 -11.06 22.58 0.80
C GLY A 69 -11.89 23.39 1.79
N LYS A 70 -12.27 22.85 2.96
CA LYS A 70 -13.13 23.52 3.95
C LYS A 70 -12.48 23.62 5.32
N GLY A 71 -12.68 24.75 6.01
CA GLY A 71 -12.27 24.95 7.40
C GLY A 71 -10.80 24.59 7.64
N ASP A 72 -10.56 23.72 8.62
CA ASP A 72 -9.22 23.20 8.96
C ASP A 72 -8.60 22.34 7.84
N TRP A 73 -9.41 21.85 6.90
CA TRP A 73 -9.02 20.99 5.78
C TRP A 73 -8.88 21.75 4.46
N LYS A 74 -8.77 23.08 4.51
CA LYS A 74 -8.66 23.96 3.31
C LYS A 74 -7.47 23.66 2.40
N HIS A 75 -6.45 22.98 2.91
CA HIS A 75 -5.24 22.61 2.17
C HIS A 75 -5.27 21.18 1.61
N ILE A 76 -6.35 20.43 1.83
CA ILE A 76 -6.49 19.07 1.32
C ILE A 76 -7.03 19.10 -0.11
N ASP A 77 -6.33 18.43 -1.03
CA ASP A 77 -6.76 18.20 -2.41
C ASP A 77 -7.44 16.82 -2.52
N ALA A 78 -8.74 16.80 -2.81
CA ALA A 78 -9.52 15.57 -2.97
C ALA A 78 -9.45 14.96 -4.39
N SER A 79 -8.73 15.58 -5.33
CA SER A 79 -8.55 15.06 -6.69
C SER A 79 -7.48 13.97 -6.77
N ARG A 80 -6.67 13.80 -5.72
CA ARG A 80 -5.54 12.88 -5.68
C ARG A 80 -5.58 11.99 -4.45
N ILE A 81 -6.24 10.84 -4.59
CA ILE A 81 -6.44 9.91 -3.49
C ILE A 81 -5.83 8.55 -3.84
N GLY A 82 -4.86 8.09 -3.04
CA GLY A 82 -4.33 6.73 -3.13
C GLY A 82 -5.03 5.76 -2.18
N ALA A 83 -5.16 4.49 -2.58
CA ALA A 83 -5.57 3.39 -1.71
C ALA A 83 -4.39 2.43 -1.52
N TRP A 84 -3.84 2.39 -0.31
CA TRP A 84 -2.64 1.62 0.00
C TRP A 84 -2.93 0.58 1.08
N GLY A 85 -2.16 -0.51 1.10
CA GLY A 85 -2.29 -1.48 2.17
C GLY A 85 -1.20 -2.54 2.18
N GLN A 86 -1.04 -3.15 3.35
CA GLN A 86 -0.10 -4.24 3.59
C GLN A 86 -0.83 -5.55 3.87
N SER A 87 -0.33 -6.68 3.36
CA SER A 87 -0.95 -7.99 3.55
C SER A 87 -2.44 -7.98 3.15
N CYS A 88 -3.35 -8.44 4.02
CA CYS A 88 -4.80 -8.37 3.81
C CYS A 88 -5.31 -6.94 3.52
N GLY A 89 -4.60 -5.91 3.97
CA GLY A 89 -4.90 -4.51 3.64
C GLY A 89 -4.66 -4.16 2.17
N GLY A 90 -3.77 -4.86 1.46
CA GLY A 90 -3.61 -4.70 0.02
C GLY A 90 -4.83 -5.20 -0.77
N LEU A 91 -5.43 -6.32 -0.32
CA LEU A 91 -6.72 -6.81 -0.84
C LEU A 91 -7.85 -5.80 -0.58
N GLU A 92 -7.86 -5.17 0.60
CA GLU A 92 -8.80 -4.09 0.91
C GLU A 92 -8.59 -2.87 0.03
N ALA A 93 -7.33 -2.49 -0.23
CA ALA A 93 -7.00 -1.39 -1.12
C ALA A 93 -7.55 -1.62 -2.54
N TYR A 94 -7.36 -2.82 -3.09
CA TYR A 94 -8.00 -3.21 -4.36
C TYR A 94 -9.52 -3.11 -4.29
N THR A 95 -10.13 -3.71 -3.27
CA THR A 95 -11.59 -3.77 -3.13
C THR A 95 -12.20 -2.37 -3.04
N ALA A 96 -11.57 -1.48 -2.26
CA ALA A 96 -12.04 -0.12 -2.08
C ALA A 96 -11.79 0.77 -3.31
N GLY A 97 -10.70 0.54 -4.04
CA GLY A 97 -10.23 1.48 -5.06
C GLY A 97 -10.44 1.06 -6.50
N LEU A 98 -10.60 -0.23 -6.84
CA LEU A 98 -10.58 -0.70 -8.23
C LEU A 98 -11.63 0.01 -9.08
N ASN A 99 -12.87 0.07 -8.57
CA ASN A 99 -14.02 0.68 -9.26
C ASN A 99 -14.40 2.07 -8.72
N ASP A 100 -13.68 2.60 -7.71
CA ASP A 100 -13.94 3.95 -7.19
C ASP A 100 -13.15 4.97 -8.02
N GLY A 101 -13.85 5.76 -8.84
CA GLY A 101 -13.24 6.77 -9.73
C GLY A 101 -12.44 7.87 -9.00
N ARG A 102 -12.57 7.99 -7.68
CA ARG A 102 -11.85 8.97 -6.86
C ARG A 102 -10.45 8.50 -6.49
N VAL A 103 -10.20 7.19 -6.49
CA VAL A 103 -8.88 6.62 -6.24
C VAL A 103 -8.04 6.72 -7.51
N THR A 104 -6.87 7.33 -7.43
CA THR A 104 -5.97 7.59 -8.57
C THR A 104 -4.87 6.55 -8.71
N HIS A 105 -4.47 5.87 -7.63
CA HIS A 105 -3.38 4.88 -7.66
C HIS A 105 -3.42 3.93 -6.46
N PHE A 106 -2.64 2.86 -6.55
CA PHE A 106 -2.48 1.85 -5.51
C PHE A 106 -1.04 1.71 -5.02
N GLY A 107 -0.88 1.53 -3.71
CA GLY A 107 0.37 1.12 -3.08
C GLY A 107 0.16 -0.23 -2.39
N ILE A 108 0.71 -1.29 -2.94
CA ILE A 108 0.51 -2.67 -2.48
C ILE A 108 1.83 -3.16 -1.87
N PHE A 109 1.82 -3.34 -0.55
CA PHE A 109 3.02 -3.67 0.22
C PHE A 109 2.92 -5.10 0.75
N ASN A 110 3.89 -5.95 0.46
CA ASN A 110 3.96 -7.34 0.96
C ASN A 110 2.60 -8.06 0.86
N SER A 111 2.01 -7.98 -0.33
CA SER A 111 0.63 -8.36 -0.61
C SER A 111 0.46 -8.67 -2.09
N GLY A 112 -0.59 -9.43 -2.39
CA GLY A 112 -1.20 -9.54 -3.72
C GLY A 112 -2.48 -10.37 -3.62
N GLN A 113 -3.04 -10.79 -4.75
CA GLN A 113 -4.20 -11.68 -4.78
C GLN A 113 -3.83 -13.11 -4.39
N LEU A 114 -4.73 -13.76 -3.65
CA LEU A 114 -4.50 -15.07 -3.03
C LEU A 114 -4.43 -16.24 -4.02
N ASN A 115 -4.80 -16.03 -5.29
CA ASN A 115 -4.70 -17.03 -6.34
C ASN A 115 -4.75 -16.39 -7.73
N GLU A 116 -4.41 -17.18 -8.75
CA GLU A 116 -4.33 -16.74 -10.15
C GLU A 116 -5.67 -16.23 -10.68
N THR A 117 -6.79 -16.86 -10.33
CA THR A 117 -8.13 -16.42 -10.76
C THR A 117 -8.45 -15.03 -10.22
N ALA A 118 -8.19 -14.80 -8.93
CA ALA A 118 -8.38 -13.49 -8.29
C ALA A 118 -7.40 -12.45 -8.88
N SER A 119 -6.14 -12.83 -9.10
CA SER A 119 -5.14 -11.96 -9.73
C SER A 119 -5.59 -11.49 -11.12
N LYS A 120 -6.02 -12.40 -11.99
CA LYS A 120 -6.56 -12.04 -13.32
C LYS A 120 -7.83 -11.20 -13.23
N ALA A 121 -8.72 -11.49 -12.28
CA ALA A 121 -9.97 -10.75 -12.12
C ALA A 121 -9.78 -9.35 -11.54
N ILE A 122 -8.77 -9.13 -10.71
CA ILE A 122 -8.54 -7.87 -9.99
C ILE A 122 -7.36 -7.11 -10.60
N ALA A 123 -6.12 -7.64 -10.47
CA ALA A 123 -4.93 -7.00 -11.03
C ALA A 123 -4.99 -6.92 -12.56
N GLY A 124 -5.53 -7.95 -13.22
CA GLY A 124 -5.77 -7.97 -14.66
C GLY A 124 -6.81 -6.98 -15.19
N ASN A 125 -7.58 -6.34 -14.30
CA ASN A 125 -8.55 -5.31 -14.65
C ASN A 125 -8.12 -3.89 -14.22
N LEU A 126 -6.91 -3.73 -13.68
CA LEU A 126 -6.40 -2.42 -13.30
C LEU A 126 -6.34 -1.46 -14.50
N LYS A 127 -6.72 -0.21 -14.23
CA LYS A 127 -6.64 0.94 -15.15
C LYS A 127 -5.89 2.12 -14.53
N LYS A 128 -5.30 1.90 -13.36
CA LYS A 128 -4.72 2.92 -12.49
C LYS A 128 -3.29 2.53 -12.14
N PRO A 129 -2.37 3.49 -11.98
CA PRO A 129 -1.03 3.23 -11.51
C PRO A 129 -0.99 2.35 -10.26
N VAL A 130 -0.08 1.39 -10.23
CA VAL A 130 0.11 0.49 -9.10
C VAL A 130 1.60 0.30 -8.79
N PHE A 131 1.92 0.34 -7.50
CA PHE A 131 3.29 0.19 -6.99
C PHE A 131 3.33 -0.97 -6.02
N TYR A 132 4.04 -2.04 -6.40
CA TYR A 132 4.24 -3.24 -5.59
C TYR A 132 5.59 -3.16 -4.87
N THR A 133 5.58 -3.25 -3.54
CA THR A 133 6.78 -3.39 -2.71
C THR A 133 6.70 -4.75 -2.03
N LEU A 134 7.58 -5.69 -2.41
CA LEU A 134 7.49 -7.10 -2.03
C LEU A 134 8.63 -7.53 -1.12
N GLY A 135 8.35 -8.48 -0.21
CA GLY A 135 9.25 -8.93 0.85
C GLY A 135 10.11 -10.15 0.53
N GLY A 136 10.06 -10.67 -0.69
CA GLY A 136 10.92 -11.77 -1.14
C GLY A 136 10.59 -13.11 -0.49
N PRO A 137 11.46 -14.13 -0.64
CA PRO A 137 11.13 -15.52 -0.30
C PRO A 137 10.73 -15.81 1.15
N THR A 138 11.08 -14.93 2.08
CA THR A 138 10.74 -15.07 3.51
C THR A 138 9.44 -14.37 3.89
N ASP A 139 8.80 -13.69 2.94
CA ASP A 139 7.49 -13.08 3.11
C ASP A 139 6.40 -14.17 3.12
N VAL A 140 5.46 -14.08 4.06
CA VAL A 140 4.29 -14.96 4.07
C VAL A 140 3.40 -14.75 2.84
N ALA A 141 3.49 -13.59 2.19
CA ALA A 141 2.83 -13.35 0.91
C ALA A 141 3.58 -13.99 -0.28
N PHE A 142 4.83 -14.44 -0.10
CA PHE A 142 5.64 -15.07 -1.14
C PHE A 142 5.29 -16.54 -1.34
N ASP A 143 5.22 -17.31 -0.25
CA ASP A 143 4.94 -18.74 -0.26
C ASP A 143 3.69 -19.02 0.58
N ASN A 144 2.53 -19.05 -0.07
CA ASN A 144 1.28 -19.36 0.62
C ASN A 144 1.20 -20.86 0.94
N VAL A 145 1.98 -21.34 1.90
CA VAL A 145 1.67 -22.56 2.65
C VAL A 145 1.57 -22.24 4.13
N ARG A 146 0.42 -21.71 4.55
CA ARG A 146 -0.13 -22.01 5.87
C ARG A 146 -1.64 -22.08 5.77
N THR A 147 -2.20 -23.27 6.00
CA THR A 147 -3.49 -23.33 6.67
C THR A 147 -3.34 -22.51 7.95
N SER A 148 -4.04 -21.39 8.06
CA SER A 148 -4.15 -20.70 9.33
C SER A 148 -5.25 -21.43 10.11
N PRO A 149 -4.92 -22.28 11.10
CA PRO A 149 -5.94 -22.98 11.88
C PRO A 149 -6.87 -22.00 12.62
N SER A 150 -6.43 -20.75 12.80
CA SER A 150 -7.22 -19.67 13.41
C SER A 150 -8.16 -18.93 12.47
N SER A 151 -8.01 -19.02 11.13
CA SER A 151 -8.89 -18.31 10.18
C SER A 151 -9.68 -19.21 9.23
N GLY A 152 -9.48 -20.53 9.26
CA GLY A 152 -10.22 -21.48 8.41
C GLY A 152 -9.99 -21.31 6.91
N LEU A 153 -9.08 -20.41 6.51
CA LEU A 153 -8.71 -20.17 5.12
C LEU A 153 -7.66 -21.19 4.67
N THR A 154 -8.08 -22.12 3.81
CA THR A 154 -7.17 -22.89 2.95
C THR A 154 -6.85 -22.05 1.73
N CYS A 155 -5.68 -21.40 1.73
CA CYS A 155 -5.10 -20.86 0.49
C CYS A 155 -4.34 -22.00 -0.19
N ASN A 156 -4.61 -22.22 -1.48
CA ASN A 156 -3.80 -23.12 -2.30
C ASN A 156 -2.35 -22.65 -2.29
N VAL A 157 -1.42 -23.61 -2.30
CA VAL A 157 0.01 -23.37 -2.44
C VAL A 157 0.26 -22.58 -3.73
N LEU A 158 0.61 -21.30 -3.60
CA LEU A 158 1.11 -20.54 -4.71
C LEU A 158 2.60 -20.83 -4.81
N THR A 159 3.07 -21.27 -5.97
CA THR A 159 4.51 -21.39 -6.26
C THR A 159 5.15 -20.05 -6.65
N PHE A 160 4.43 -18.95 -6.42
CA PHE A 160 4.79 -17.59 -6.83
C PHE A 160 4.30 -16.59 -5.79
N ASP A 161 5.13 -15.58 -5.53
CA ASP A 161 4.77 -14.43 -4.71
C ASP A 161 3.50 -13.76 -5.26
N GLN A 162 2.54 -13.52 -4.37
CA GLN A 162 1.24 -12.93 -4.73
C GLN A 162 1.40 -11.62 -5.49
N GLY A 163 2.37 -10.79 -5.11
CA GLY A 163 2.63 -9.51 -5.76
C GLY A 163 3.32 -9.66 -7.12
N GLU A 164 4.18 -10.68 -7.29
CA GLU A 164 4.78 -11.02 -8.59
C GLU A 164 3.69 -11.45 -9.58
N MET A 165 2.77 -12.30 -9.11
CA MET A 165 1.63 -12.76 -9.89
C MET A 165 0.73 -11.59 -10.29
N ASP A 166 0.38 -10.70 -9.35
CA ASP A 166 -0.41 -9.49 -9.65
C ASP A 166 0.28 -8.58 -10.65
N TYR A 167 1.58 -8.28 -10.46
CA TYR A 167 2.35 -7.46 -11.38
C TYR A 167 2.33 -8.03 -12.81
N SER A 168 2.47 -9.35 -12.95
CA SER A 168 2.45 -10.04 -14.24
C SER A 168 1.11 -9.90 -14.97
N ASN A 169 0.00 -9.84 -14.21
CA ASN A 169 -1.34 -9.70 -14.77
C ASN A 169 -1.73 -8.24 -15.09
N VAL A 170 -1.03 -7.24 -14.56
CA VAL A 170 -1.37 -5.83 -14.85
C VAL A 170 -1.38 -5.57 -16.36
N PRO A 171 -2.46 -5.01 -16.94
CA PRO A 171 -2.57 -4.80 -18.39
C PRO A 171 -1.49 -3.87 -18.94
N THR A 172 -1.03 -4.17 -20.16
CA THR A 172 -0.21 -3.25 -20.95
C THR A 172 -0.87 -1.87 -21.05
N GLY A 173 -0.06 -0.82 -20.94
CA GLY A 173 -0.49 0.57 -20.93
C GLY A 173 -0.85 1.09 -19.53
N THR A 174 -1.00 0.22 -18.53
CA THR A 174 -1.23 0.62 -17.13
C THR A 174 0.11 0.79 -16.42
N PRO A 175 0.45 2.00 -15.91
CA PRO A 175 1.70 2.22 -15.19
C PRO A 175 1.83 1.25 -14.01
N ALA A 176 2.93 0.50 -13.97
CA ALA A 176 3.20 -0.40 -12.87
C ALA A 176 4.69 -0.42 -12.54
N TRP A 177 4.98 -0.42 -11.24
CA TRP A 177 6.32 -0.62 -10.70
C TRP A 177 6.29 -1.74 -9.69
N LYS A 178 7.33 -2.57 -9.68
CA LYS A 178 7.54 -3.61 -8.67
C LYS A 178 8.99 -3.58 -8.21
N GLY A 179 9.18 -3.54 -6.90
CA GLY A 179 10.45 -3.80 -6.25
C GLY A 179 10.31 -4.97 -5.29
N ASN A 180 11.21 -5.94 -5.37
CA ASN A 180 11.31 -7.07 -4.45
C ASN A 180 12.59 -6.96 -3.60
N HIS A 181 12.44 -7.03 -2.27
CA HIS A 181 13.52 -6.94 -1.29
C HIS A 181 13.49 -8.18 -0.36
N ASP A 182 14.62 -8.63 0.19
CA ASP A 182 14.68 -9.88 0.96
C ASP A 182 14.50 -9.70 2.49
N LEU A 183 13.63 -8.78 2.92
CA LEU A 183 13.40 -8.45 4.34
C LEU A 183 12.14 -9.11 4.93
N GLY A 184 11.43 -9.92 4.15
CA GLY A 184 10.22 -10.62 4.56
C GLY A 184 9.02 -9.69 4.80
N HIS A 185 7.98 -10.26 5.40
CA HIS A 185 6.64 -9.64 5.48
C HIS A 185 6.57 -8.34 6.29
N SER A 186 7.49 -8.14 7.23
CA SER A 186 7.59 -6.85 7.94
C SER A 186 8.21 -5.77 7.07
N ALA A 187 9.10 -6.08 6.12
CA ALA A 187 9.79 -5.06 5.31
C ALA A 187 10.40 -3.88 6.09
N ALA A 188 10.68 -4.04 7.39
CA ALA A 188 11.03 -2.97 8.31
C ALA A 188 9.93 -1.90 8.53
N PHE A 189 8.64 -2.26 8.43
CA PHE A 189 7.50 -1.45 8.86
C PHE A 189 7.59 -1.04 10.33
N ASP A 190 8.20 -1.90 11.14
CA ASP A 190 8.47 -1.73 12.57
C ASP A 190 9.68 -0.84 12.87
N ALA A 191 10.45 -0.42 11.85
CA ALA A 191 11.51 0.56 12.04
C ALA A 191 10.93 1.94 12.42
N PRO A 192 11.67 2.77 13.18
CA PRO A 192 11.17 4.08 13.65
C PRO A 192 10.59 4.99 12.55
N ASN A 193 11.20 4.95 11.36
CA ASN A 193 10.79 5.74 10.18
C ASN A 193 10.16 4.86 9.09
N GLY A 194 9.72 3.64 9.40
CA GLY A 194 8.98 2.76 8.49
C GLY A 194 9.77 2.12 7.34
N GLY A 195 11.11 2.18 7.37
CA GLY A 195 11.98 1.37 6.52
C GLY A 195 11.77 1.55 5.01
N ILE A 196 11.98 0.47 4.25
CA ILE A 196 11.79 0.45 2.80
C ILE A 196 10.37 0.92 2.38
N PRO A 197 9.28 0.46 3.03
CA PRO A 197 7.93 0.94 2.72
C PRO A 197 7.79 2.46 2.79
N ALA A 198 8.39 3.09 3.81
CA ALA A 198 8.34 4.55 3.97
C ALA A 198 9.13 5.29 2.89
N MET A 199 10.29 4.75 2.50
CA MET A 199 11.08 5.30 1.41
C MET A 199 10.31 5.23 0.09
N VAL A 200 9.71 4.08 -0.23
CA VAL A 200 8.88 3.91 -1.43
C VAL A 200 7.64 4.81 -1.37
N GLY A 201 6.89 4.76 -0.27
CA GLY A 201 5.68 5.56 -0.08
C GLY A 201 5.95 7.07 -0.22
N THR A 202 7.11 7.53 0.23
CA THR A 202 7.54 8.93 0.07
C THR A 202 7.75 9.28 -1.40
N GLN A 203 8.37 8.39 -2.18
CA GLN A 203 8.56 8.62 -3.62
C GLN A 203 7.24 8.56 -4.39
N ILE A 204 6.32 7.66 -4.01
CA ILE A 204 4.96 7.61 -4.59
C ILE A 204 4.24 8.91 -4.27
N MET A 205 4.33 9.41 -3.03
CA MET A 205 3.68 10.66 -2.65
C MET A 205 4.26 11.85 -3.45
N LYS A 206 5.59 11.96 -3.56
CA LYS A 206 6.23 13.04 -4.32
C LYS A 206 5.75 13.02 -5.77
N TRP A 207 5.81 11.87 -6.41
CA TRP A 207 5.44 11.77 -7.82
C TRP A 207 3.94 11.82 -8.04
N VAL A 208 3.18 10.91 -7.44
CA VAL A 208 1.79 10.63 -7.81
C VAL A 208 0.80 11.53 -7.08
N LEU A 209 1.10 11.94 -5.85
CA LEU A 209 0.26 12.90 -5.11
C LEU A 209 0.68 14.33 -5.38
N ARG A 210 1.98 14.64 -5.46
CA ARG A 210 2.43 16.03 -5.64
C ARG A 210 2.77 16.42 -7.07
N GLY A 211 2.88 15.47 -8.00
CA GLY A 211 3.30 15.75 -9.37
C GLY A 211 4.76 16.16 -9.50
N ASP A 212 5.61 15.79 -8.53
CA ASP A 212 7.05 15.96 -8.65
C ASP A 212 7.62 14.93 -9.62
N GLU A 213 7.71 15.31 -10.90
CA GLU A 213 8.21 14.44 -11.97
C GLU A 213 9.68 14.02 -11.75
N SER A 214 10.45 14.76 -10.94
CA SER A 214 11.84 14.36 -10.64
C SER A 214 11.91 13.06 -9.82
N ALA A 215 10.87 12.76 -9.04
CA ALA A 215 10.77 11.53 -8.26
C ALA A 215 10.62 10.27 -9.14
N LYS A 216 10.19 10.41 -10.40
CA LYS A 216 10.13 9.31 -11.37
C LYS A 216 11.50 8.65 -11.59
N ALA A 217 12.58 9.45 -11.58
CA ALA A 217 13.94 8.94 -11.75
C ALA A 217 14.34 7.94 -10.66
N TRP A 218 13.71 8.02 -9.48
CA TRP A 218 13.91 7.03 -8.42
C TRP A 218 13.33 5.67 -8.82
N PHE A 219 12.15 5.63 -9.44
CA PHE A 219 11.49 4.38 -9.85
C PHE A 219 12.12 3.72 -11.07
N THR A 220 12.70 4.52 -11.98
CA THR A 220 13.29 4.03 -13.24
C THR A 220 14.81 3.87 -13.18
N GLY A 221 15.45 4.32 -12.10
CA GLY A 221 16.90 4.28 -11.91
C GLY A 221 17.38 3.22 -10.91
N ASP A 222 18.64 3.33 -10.50
CA ASP A 222 19.27 2.38 -9.57
C ASP A 222 19.06 2.73 -8.08
N ALA A 223 18.44 3.87 -7.78
CA ALA A 223 18.21 4.32 -6.41
C ALA A 223 17.48 3.29 -5.51
N PRO A 224 16.52 2.47 -5.99
CA PRO A 224 15.90 1.45 -5.14
C PRO A 224 16.90 0.34 -4.76
N LYS A 225 17.88 0.02 -5.62
CA LYS A 225 18.88 -1.03 -5.34
C LYS A 225 19.80 -0.65 -4.19
N THR A 226 20.07 0.64 -4.00
CA THR A 226 20.93 1.13 -2.91
C THR A 226 20.29 0.97 -1.53
N ILE A 227 18.97 0.76 -1.48
CA ILE A 227 18.20 0.60 -0.24
C ILE A 227 17.74 -0.85 -0.01
N GLY A 228 18.22 -1.80 -0.82
CA GLY A 228 18.04 -3.24 -0.59
C GLY A 228 17.16 -3.98 -1.57
N PHE A 229 16.52 -3.30 -2.54
CA PHE A 229 15.80 -3.98 -3.61
C PHE A 229 16.76 -4.79 -4.49
N LYS A 230 16.38 -6.04 -4.78
CA LYS A 230 17.17 -6.97 -5.61
C LYS A 230 16.59 -7.14 -7.00
N ASP A 231 15.28 -7.05 -7.12
CA ASP A 231 14.56 -7.15 -8.37
C ASP A 231 13.62 -5.95 -8.53
N VAL A 232 13.97 -5.05 -9.44
CA VAL A 232 13.22 -3.83 -9.75
C VAL A 232 12.85 -3.88 -11.21
N VAL A 233 11.55 -3.91 -11.48
CA VAL A 233 10.99 -3.88 -12.83
C VAL A 233 9.80 -2.93 -12.87
N PHE A 234 9.57 -2.37 -14.04
CA PHE A 234 8.46 -1.46 -14.26
C PHE A 234 7.98 -1.54 -15.71
N LYS A 235 6.76 -1.09 -15.93
CA LYS A 235 6.15 -0.95 -17.25
C LYS A 235 5.31 0.31 -17.31
N ASP A 236 5.29 0.93 -18.48
CA ASP A 236 4.37 2.01 -18.84
C ASP A 236 4.38 3.23 -17.88
N LEU A 237 5.46 3.42 -17.11
CA LEU A 237 5.56 4.55 -16.17
C LEU A 237 5.57 5.92 -16.87
N ASP A 238 5.94 5.98 -18.15
CA ASP A 238 5.83 7.19 -18.96
C ASP A 238 4.38 7.63 -19.21
N ASN A 239 3.41 6.71 -19.09
CA ASN A 239 1.99 7.02 -19.22
C ASN A 239 1.42 7.69 -17.96
N LEU A 240 2.15 7.71 -16.85
CA LEU A 240 1.74 8.40 -15.63
C LEU A 240 2.13 9.88 -15.72
N GLN A 241 1.13 10.73 -15.90
CA GLN A 241 1.28 12.18 -15.95
C GLN A 241 0.45 12.79 -14.82
N VAL A 242 1.10 13.56 -13.94
CA VAL A 242 0.46 14.19 -12.79
C VAL A 242 0.75 15.68 -12.79
N THR A 243 -0.28 16.50 -12.69
CA THR A 243 -0.12 17.95 -12.62
C THR A 243 0.55 18.36 -11.30
N PRO A 244 1.68 19.09 -11.33
CA PRO A 244 2.40 19.52 -10.12
C PRO A 244 1.57 20.43 -9.20
N ILE A 245 1.88 20.40 -7.89
CA ILE A 245 1.40 21.36 -6.86
C ILE A 245 2.48 21.96 -5.97
#